data_AF-A0AA35TC77-F1
#
_entry.id   AF-A0AA35TC77-F1
#
_cell.length_a   1.000
_cell.length_b   1.000
_cell.length_c   1.000
_cell.angle_alpha   90.00
_cell.angle_beta   90.00
_cell.angle_gamma   90.00
#
_symmetry.space_group_name_H-M   'P 1'
#
loop_
_entity.id
_entity.type
_entity.pdbx_description
1 polymer ?
#
loop_
_entity_poly.entity_id
_entity_poly.type
_entity_poly.pdbx_seq_one_letter_code
_entity_poly.pdbx_strand_id
1 'polypeptide(L)'
;MGEIRKQYRRLSKVYHPDKQGGDQDMFMKIAKAYEALTDEVSRENWIKYGNPDGPQAATFGIALPSWVVEKQNSIWVLGLYMLVFIIILPIAVGTWWYRSIKYTTANLLIQTSQVFFHYLSKPRQLTIKRLLMVMAAAFEFNPQYSKLLPPRPSDDEELTELIHSRDLPHLTVKVKEPVLREPWAVKTSILIHAHLGKVGLPPATLRPDQKTVLKVCPRLINEMINILNQVWIYARYRPSPQVSTPPSQDVYESVMRMSQMVVQQTWDRESVVLQLPHIQTDMLRHFRTRRRNITTVEEFVAMKNADRRSLVRAISDEDYLDVMAVCSSFPHVTISTETQVMDDDDRHKVTAGSMVTVTVTLERVGLLEKYKVDQESLLGSGTVSLEEEDDPVINHNNTVVENVGAGEKGKSQRPSWEKNKKEETEHEEPEEPMEEKSGSVSEEG
;
A
#
# COMPACT_ATOMS: atom_id res chain seq x y z
N MET A 1 -3.03 -8.08 -85.70
CA MET A 1 -1.74 -8.72 -85.35
C MET A 1 -0.51 -7.85 -85.62
N GLY A 2 -0.36 -7.24 -86.81
CA GLY A 2 0.85 -6.44 -87.14
C GLY A 2 1.11 -5.25 -86.19
N GLU A 3 0.05 -4.58 -85.75
CA GLU A 3 0.15 -3.44 -84.82
C GLU A 3 0.53 -3.85 -83.39
N ILE A 4 -0.02 -4.96 -82.90
CA ILE A 4 0.31 -5.54 -81.58
C ILE A 4 1.81 -5.89 -81.52
N ARG A 5 2.34 -6.56 -82.55
CA ARG A 5 3.78 -6.88 -82.65
C ARG A 5 4.67 -5.65 -82.76
N LYS A 6 4.16 -4.55 -83.33
CA LYS A 6 4.90 -3.28 -83.45
C LYS A 6 4.95 -2.57 -82.11
N GLN A 7 3.83 -2.49 -81.40
CA GLN A 7 3.77 -1.88 -80.07
C GLN A 7 4.55 -2.68 -79.03
N TYR A 8 4.44 -4.01 -79.04
CA TYR A 8 5.27 -4.88 -78.19
C TYR A 8 6.76 -4.59 -78.40
N ARG A 9 7.25 -4.64 -79.64
CA ARG A 9 8.67 -4.34 -79.94
C ARG A 9 9.09 -2.94 -79.52
N ARG A 10 8.22 -1.94 -79.62
CA ARG A 10 8.49 -0.57 -79.17
C ARG A 10 8.61 -0.52 -77.64
N LEU A 11 7.60 -1.03 -76.94
CA LEU A 11 7.51 -0.96 -75.48
C LEU A 11 8.54 -1.86 -74.80
N SER A 12 8.74 -3.09 -75.27
CA SER A 12 9.80 -3.99 -74.80
C SER A 12 11.19 -3.40 -74.98
N LYS A 13 11.43 -2.61 -76.04
CA LYS A 13 12.70 -1.91 -76.24
C LYS A 13 12.86 -0.71 -75.31
N VAL A 14 11.79 -0.11 -74.80
CA VAL A 14 11.84 1.00 -73.84
C VAL A 14 12.05 0.45 -72.43
N TYR A 15 11.27 -0.55 -72.03
CA TYR A 15 11.25 -1.10 -70.67
C TYR A 15 12.21 -2.28 -70.46
N HIS A 16 13.10 -2.60 -71.42
CA HIS A 16 14.04 -3.70 -71.28
C HIS A 16 14.92 -3.54 -70.02
N PRO A 17 15.11 -4.59 -69.20
CA PRO A 17 15.82 -4.49 -67.91
C PRO A 17 17.28 -4.00 -68.06
N ASP A 18 17.93 -4.32 -69.18
CA ASP A 18 19.32 -3.90 -69.44
C ASP A 18 19.48 -2.44 -69.89
N LYS A 19 18.41 -1.63 -69.95
CA LYS A 19 18.48 -0.22 -70.33
C LYS A 19 18.40 0.71 -69.13
N GLN A 20 19.12 1.83 -69.21
CA GLN A 20 19.00 2.91 -68.21
C GLN A 20 17.55 3.43 -68.18
N GLY A 21 16.85 3.20 -67.07
CA GLY A 21 15.42 3.52 -66.90
C GLY A 21 14.44 2.38 -67.22
N GLY A 22 14.91 1.15 -67.46
CA GLY A 22 14.08 -0.04 -67.62
C GLY A 22 13.45 -0.52 -66.31
N ASP A 23 12.29 -1.18 -66.41
CA ASP A 23 11.55 -1.75 -65.28
C ASP A 23 11.20 -3.20 -65.61
N GLN A 24 11.80 -4.13 -64.87
CA GLN A 24 11.64 -5.58 -65.08
C GLN A 24 10.19 -6.02 -64.89
N ASP A 25 9.47 -5.44 -63.94
CA ASP A 25 8.09 -5.81 -63.66
C ASP A 25 7.16 -5.33 -64.78
N MET A 26 7.38 -4.11 -65.27
CA MET A 26 6.65 -3.58 -66.42
C MET A 26 6.97 -4.35 -67.71
N PHE A 27 8.23 -4.73 -67.92
CA PHE A 27 8.61 -5.57 -69.06
C PHE A 27 7.89 -6.92 -69.03
N MET A 28 7.84 -7.59 -67.88
CA MET A 28 7.11 -8.85 -67.70
C MET A 28 5.61 -8.68 -67.94
N LYS A 29 5.00 -7.59 -67.44
CA LYS A 29 3.59 -7.28 -67.72
C LYS A 29 3.32 -7.06 -69.22
N ILE A 30 4.22 -6.37 -69.92
CA ILE A 30 4.11 -6.16 -71.37
C ILE A 30 4.25 -7.48 -72.13
N ALA A 31 5.16 -8.36 -71.73
CA ALA A 31 5.32 -9.70 -72.30
C ALA A 31 4.06 -10.55 -72.10
N LYS A 32 3.56 -10.63 -70.86
CA LYS A 32 2.31 -11.33 -70.53
C LYS A 32 1.09 -10.77 -71.27
N ALA A 33 0.99 -9.46 -71.40
CA ALA A 33 -0.07 -8.82 -72.18
C ALA A 33 0.04 -9.16 -73.67
N TYR A 34 1.26 -9.23 -74.22
CA TYR A 34 1.47 -9.65 -75.60
C TYR A 34 1.09 -11.13 -75.80
N GLU A 35 1.46 -12.02 -74.88
CA GLU A 35 1.07 -13.44 -74.90
C GLU A 35 -0.44 -13.60 -74.83
N ALA A 36 -1.11 -12.92 -73.89
CA ALA A 36 -2.57 -12.91 -73.77
C ALA A 36 -3.30 -12.43 -75.04
N LEU A 37 -2.67 -11.56 -75.84
CA LEU A 37 -3.25 -11.01 -77.07
C LEU A 37 -2.87 -11.77 -78.35
N THR A 38 -1.88 -12.65 -78.29
CA THR A 38 -1.35 -13.32 -79.49
C THR A 38 -1.48 -14.83 -79.46
N ASP A 39 -1.52 -15.44 -78.28
CA ASP A 39 -1.75 -16.87 -78.11
C ASP A 39 -3.19 -17.12 -77.62
N GLU A 40 -3.85 -18.10 -78.24
CA GLU A 40 -5.26 -18.40 -77.94
C GLU A 40 -5.42 -19.05 -76.56
N VAL A 41 -4.45 -19.87 -76.14
CA VAL A 41 -4.49 -20.53 -74.83
C VAL A 41 -4.27 -19.53 -73.70
N SER A 42 -3.25 -18.67 -73.83
CA SER A 42 -3.03 -17.56 -72.89
C SER A 42 -4.22 -16.58 -72.84
N ARG A 43 -4.91 -16.35 -73.98
CA ARG A 43 -6.12 -15.53 -74.03
C ARG A 43 -7.27 -16.16 -73.26
N GLU A 44 -7.52 -17.45 -73.46
CA GLU A 44 -8.53 -18.17 -72.69
C GLU A 44 -8.22 -18.18 -71.19
N ASN A 45 -6.95 -18.36 -70.81
CA ASN A 45 -6.52 -18.31 -69.41
C ASN A 45 -6.72 -16.93 -68.80
N TRP A 46 -6.43 -15.84 -69.54
CA TRP A 46 -6.73 -14.48 -69.10
C TRP A 46 -8.22 -14.27 -68.87
N ILE A 47 -9.07 -14.75 -69.78
CA ILE A 47 -10.53 -14.63 -69.65
C ILE A 47 -11.05 -15.44 -68.45
N LYS A 48 -10.52 -16.65 -68.23
CA LYS A 48 -11.00 -17.55 -67.17
C LYS A 48 -10.45 -17.23 -65.78
N TYR A 49 -9.20 -16.76 -65.68
CA TYR A 49 -8.47 -16.63 -64.40
C TYR A 49 -7.90 -15.24 -64.15
N GLY A 50 -8.03 -14.29 -65.10
CA GLY A 50 -7.48 -12.94 -64.96
C GLY A 50 -5.95 -12.84 -65.06
N ASN A 51 -5.27 -13.90 -65.54
CA ASN A 51 -3.82 -13.96 -65.76
C ASN A 51 -3.51 -14.92 -66.95
N PRO A 52 -2.67 -14.56 -67.95
CA PRO A 52 -2.37 -15.46 -69.06
C PRO A 52 -1.75 -16.80 -68.66
N ASP A 53 -1.13 -16.88 -67.48
CA ASP A 53 -0.45 -18.08 -66.98
C ASP A 53 -1.41 -19.16 -66.42
N GLY A 54 -2.69 -18.84 -66.23
CA GLY A 54 -3.68 -19.75 -65.64
C GLY A 54 -3.76 -19.69 -64.10
N PRO A 55 -4.42 -20.67 -63.45
CA PRO A 55 -4.68 -20.64 -62.01
C PRO A 55 -3.38 -20.79 -61.21
N GLN A 56 -3.06 -19.79 -60.38
CA GLN A 56 -1.93 -19.85 -59.46
C GLN A 56 -2.36 -20.54 -58.15
N ALA A 57 -1.73 -21.66 -57.81
CA ALA A 57 -1.98 -22.32 -56.53
C ALA A 57 -1.43 -21.46 -55.38
N ALA A 58 -2.31 -21.04 -54.47
CA ALA A 58 -1.88 -20.35 -53.25
C ALA A 58 -1.11 -21.31 -52.34
N THR A 59 0.19 -21.09 -52.17
CA THR A 59 1.03 -21.85 -51.25
C THR A 59 0.95 -21.23 -49.86
N PHE A 60 0.22 -21.87 -48.95
CA PHE A 60 0.21 -21.47 -47.54
C PHE A 60 1.50 -21.96 -46.87
N GLY A 61 2.45 -21.04 -46.70
CA GLY A 61 3.65 -21.29 -45.90
C GLY A 61 3.36 -21.09 -44.41
N ILE A 62 3.83 -22.02 -43.58
CA ILE A 62 3.91 -21.81 -42.13
C ILE A 62 5.10 -20.86 -41.89
N ALA A 63 4.88 -19.73 -41.21
CA ALA A 63 5.91 -18.71 -40.95
C ALA A 63 6.99 -19.13 -39.94
N LEU A 64 7.16 -20.44 -39.70
CA LEU A 64 8.22 -20.96 -38.85
C LEU A 64 9.52 -21.06 -39.65
N PRO A 65 10.67 -20.70 -39.06
CA PRO A 65 11.96 -20.87 -39.71
C PRO A 65 12.20 -22.32 -40.14
N SER A 66 12.74 -22.52 -41.36
CA SER A 66 12.94 -23.87 -41.93
C SER A 66 13.78 -24.78 -41.02
N TRP A 67 14.76 -24.22 -40.31
CA TRP A 67 15.66 -24.96 -39.43
C TRP A 67 14.97 -25.69 -38.26
N VAL A 68 13.80 -25.22 -37.80
CA VAL A 68 13.02 -25.87 -36.73
C VAL A 68 12.27 -27.10 -37.25
N VAL A 69 11.89 -27.08 -38.53
CA VAL A 69 11.00 -28.06 -39.17
C VAL A 69 11.77 -29.07 -40.02
N GLU A 70 13.04 -28.80 -40.32
CA GLU A 70 13.93 -29.71 -41.05
C GLU A 70 14.07 -31.08 -40.34
N LYS A 71 13.95 -32.17 -41.12
CA LYS A 71 14.00 -33.56 -40.63
C LYS A 71 15.24 -33.90 -39.79
N GLN A 72 16.34 -33.18 -40.01
CA GLN A 72 17.60 -33.43 -39.31
C GLN A 72 17.60 -32.83 -37.89
N ASN A 73 16.88 -31.71 -37.69
CA ASN A 73 16.77 -31.04 -36.40
C ASN A 73 15.51 -31.42 -35.62
N SER A 74 14.51 -32.04 -36.28
CA SER A 74 13.24 -32.39 -35.67
C SER A 74 13.37 -33.27 -34.43
N ILE A 75 14.33 -34.20 -34.40
CA ILE A 75 14.62 -35.06 -33.23
C ILE A 75 15.15 -34.23 -32.05
N TRP A 76 16.03 -33.26 -32.31
CA TRP A 76 16.57 -32.36 -31.29
C TRP A 76 15.50 -31.40 -30.76
N VAL A 77 14.67 -30.85 -31.64
CA VAL A 77 13.55 -29.98 -31.27
C VAL A 77 12.52 -30.75 -30.44
N LEU A 78 12.17 -31.97 -30.84
CA LEU A 78 11.26 -32.83 -30.09
C LEU A 78 11.85 -33.23 -28.72
N GLY A 79 13.14 -33.56 -28.68
CA GLY A 79 13.85 -33.84 -27.43
C GLY A 79 13.87 -32.64 -26.48
N LEU A 80 14.12 -31.43 -27.00
CA LEU A 80 14.05 -30.20 -26.23
C LEU A 80 12.64 -29.93 -25.71
N TYR A 81 11.62 -30.13 -26.55
CA TYR A 81 10.22 -29.99 -26.14
C TYR A 81 9.87 -30.95 -24.99
N MET A 82 10.24 -32.22 -25.12
CA MET A 82 10.04 -33.21 -24.05
C MET A 82 10.80 -32.83 -22.78
N LEU A 83 12.03 -32.35 -22.88
CA LEU A 83 12.81 -31.87 -21.74
C LEU A 83 12.12 -30.67 -21.05
N VAL A 84 11.62 -29.70 -21.81
CA VAL A 84 10.93 -28.53 -21.27
C VAL A 84 9.64 -28.94 -20.55
N PHE A 85 8.79 -29.77 -21.17
CA PHE A 85 7.47 -30.09 -20.63
C PHE A 85 7.48 -31.18 -19.57
N ILE A 86 8.41 -32.14 -19.62
CA ILE A 86 8.47 -33.25 -18.67
C ILE A 86 9.38 -32.93 -17.49
N ILE A 87 10.44 -32.14 -17.70
CA ILE A 87 11.44 -31.89 -16.66
C ILE A 87 11.34 -30.44 -16.16
N ILE A 88 11.56 -29.46 -17.04
CA ILE A 88 11.67 -28.05 -16.61
C ILE A 88 10.34 -27.56 -16.02
N LEU A 89 9.23 -27.79 -16.72
CA LEU A 89 7.93 -27.29 -16.31
C LEU A 89 7.46 -27.89 -14.98
N PRO A 90 7.53 -29.22 -14.74
CA PRO A 90 7.18 -29.78 -13.43
C PRO A 90 8.11 -29.32 -12.31
N ILE A 91 9.41 -29.14 -12.57
CA ILE A 91 10.35 -28.60 -11.56
C ILE A 91 10.01 -27.14 -11.23
N ALA A 92 9.75 -26.31 -12.25
CA ALA A 92 9.42 -24.91 -12.05
C ALA A 92 8.10 -24.74 -11.29
N VAL A 93 7.04 -25.42 -11.75
CA VAL A 93 5.72 -25.41 -11.09
C VAL A 93 5.81 -26.00 -9.69
N GLY A 94 6.51 -27.13 -9.52
CA GLY A 94 6.72 -27.74 -8.22
C GLY A 94 7.45 -26.81 -7.25
N THR A 95 8.56 -26.21 -7.69
CA THR A 95 9.33 -25.26 -6.86
C THR A 95 8.50 -24.04 -6.49
N TRP A 96 7.73 -23.48 -7.43
CA TRP A 96 6.83 -22.37 -7.17
C TRP A 96 5.73 -22.76 -6.17
N TRP A 97 5.05 -23.89 -6.39
CA TRP A 97 3.99 -24.39 -5.53
C TRP A 97 4.49 -24.65 -4.11
N TYR A 98 5.58 -25.40 -3.94
CA TYR A 98 6.18 -25.69 -2.62
C TYR A 98 6.69 -24.43 -1.91
N ARG A 99 7.05 -23.37 -2.64
CA ARG A 99 7.36 -22.07 -2.04
C ARG A 99 6.07 -21.34 -1.64
N SER A 100 5.04 -21.36 -2.47
CA SER A 100 3.78 -20.63 -2.23
C SER A 100 2.99 -21.19 -1.06
N ILE A 101 2.89 -22.51 -0.91
CA ILE A 101 2.07 -23.14 0.14
C ILE A 101 2.60 -22.94 1.56
N LYS A 102 3.79 -22.34 1.72
CA LYS A 102 4.37 -22.04 3.04
C LYS A 102 3.85 -20.75 3.65
N TYR A 103 3.25 -19.89 2.82
CA TYR A 103 2.83 -18.56 3.21
C TYR A 103 1.30 -18.44 3.24
N THR A 104 0.79 -17.61 4.14
CA THR A 104 -0.61 -17.20 4.20
C THR A 104 -0.93 -16.16 3.12
N THR A 105 -2.20 -15.81 2.98
CA THR A 105 -2.64 -14.70 2.10
C THR A 105 -2.02 -13.36 2.49
N ALA A 106 -1.69 -13.18 3.77
CA ALA A 106 -0.94 -12.02 4.28
C ALA A 106 0.58 -12.11 4.01
N ASN A 107 1.03 -13.11 3.25
CA ASN A 107 2.43 -13.41 2.90
C ASN A 107 3.34 -13.64 4.13
N LEU A 108 2.78 -14.24 5.19
CA LEU A 108 3.50 -14.66 6.40
C LEU A 108 3.63 -16.17 6.44
N LEU A 109 4.64 -16.70 7.10
CA LEU A 109 4.78 -18.14 7.29
C LEU A 109 3.59 -18.72 8.04
N ILE A 110 3.06 -19.84 7.57
CA ILE A 110 1.99 -20.58 8.26
C ILE A 110 2.39 -20.95 9.69
N GLN A 111 3.68 -21.21 9.94
CA GLN A 111 4.21 -21.47 11.29
C GLN A 111 3.98 -20.30 12.25
N THR A 112 4.10 -19.06 11.78
CA THR A 112 3.79 -17.85 12.55
C THR A 112 2.31 -17.84 12.94
N SER A 113 1.41 -18.11 11.98
CA SER A 113 -0.03 -18.17 12.22
C SER A 113 -0.41 -19.29 13.20
N GLN A 114 0.27 -20.44 13.16
CA GLN A 114 0.06 -21.54 14.11
C GLN A 114 0.45 -21.14 15.55
N VAL A 115 1.57 -20.44 15.72
CA VAL A 115 2.00 -19.91 17.01
C VAL A 115 0.99 -18.89 17.54
N PHE A 116 0.56 -17.95 16.69
CA PHE A 116 -0.45 -16.96 17.06
C PHE A 116 -1.76 -17.64 17.46
N PHE A 117 -2.24 -18.59 16.66
CA PHE A 117 -3.44 -19.36 16.99
C PHE A 117 -3.32 -20.05 18.35
N HIS A 118 -2.19 -20.71 18.61
CA HIS A 118 -1.96 -21.41 19.89
C HIS A 118 -2.00 -20.49 21.12
N TYR A 119 -1.47 -19.27 21.02
CA TYR A 119 -1.44 -18.34 22.16
C TYR A 119 -2.70 -17.50 22.28
N LEU A 120 -3.29 -17.07 21.15
CA LEU A 120 -4.48 -16.23 21.11
C LEU A 120 -5.76 -17.02 21.40
N SER A 121 -5.78 -18.34 21.16
CA SER A 121 -6.94 -19.18 21.49
C SER A 121 -7.07 -19.52 22.97
N LYS A 122 -6.03 -19.26 23.78
CA LYS A 122 -6.04 -19.61 25.21
C LYS A 122 -6.86 -18.58 26.00
N PRO A 123 -7.70 -19.02 26.97
CA PRO A 123 -8.60 -18.15 27.74
C PRO A 123 -7.91 -17.27 28.79
N ARG A 124 -6.60 -17.02 28.66
CA ARG A 124 -5.85 -16.20 29.63
C ARG A 124 -6.06 -14.73 29.31
N GLN A 125 -6.02 -13.86 30.31
CA GLN A 125 -5.96 -12.42 30.09
C GLN A 125 -4.68 -12.08 29.28
N LEU A 126 -4.87 -11.75 28.00
CA LEU A 126 -3.81 -11.38 27.08
C LEU A 126 -3.52 -9.88 27.23
N THR A 127 -2.62 -9.55 28.16
CA THR A 127 -2.15 -8.17 28.30
C THR A 127 -1.30 -7.74 27.10
N ILE A 128 -1.22 -6.43 26.83
CA ILE A 128 -0.37 -5.87 25.75
C ILE A 128 1.07 -6.40 25.83
N LYS A 129 1.66 -6.46 27.04
CA LYS A 129 3.02 -7.01 27.24
C LYS A 129 3.11 -8.46 26.76
N ARG A 130 2.08 -9.26 27.02
CA ARG A 130 2.02 -10.65 26.57
C ARG A 130 1.83 -10.75 25.06
N LEU A 131 0.99 -9.90 24.47
CA LEU A 131 0.79 -9.86 23.02
C LEU A 131 2.06 -9.43 22.27
N LEU A 132 2.84 -8.48 22.81
CA LEU A 132 4.17 -8.12 22.27
C LEU A 132 5.13 -9.31 22.30
N MET A 133 5.13 -10.12 23.38
CA MET A 133 5.93 -11.34 23.44
C MET A 133 5.47 -12.39 22.41
N VAL A 134 4.17 -12.55 22.22
CA VAL A 134 3.62 -13.48 21.22
C VAL A 134 4.01 -13.02 19.80
N MET A 135 3.87 -11.74 19.50
CA MET A 135 4.30 -11.17 18.21
C MET A 135 5.81 -11.34 17.98
N ALA A 136 6.61 -11.14 19.02
CA ALA A 136 8.07 -11.31 18.94
C ALA A 136 8.49 -12.77 18.67
N ALA A 137 7.63 -13.73 19.01
CA ALA A 137 7.83 -15.15 18.72
C ALA A 137 7.33 -15.58 17.32
N ALA A 138 7.17 -14.64 16.39
CA ALA A 138 6.87 -14.93 14.99
C ALA A 138 8.04 -15.66 14.31
N PHE A 139 7.73 -16.71 13.54
CA PHE A 139 8.73 -17.51 12.84
C PHE A 139 9.42 -16.76 11.69
N GLU A 140 8.92 -15.58 11.31
CA GLU A 140 9.62 -14.62 10.43
C GLU A 140 11.00 -14.21 10.96
N PHE A 141 11.17 -14.25 12.28
CA PHE A 141 12.43 -13.90 12.95
C PHE A 141 13.28 -15.13 13.30
N ASN A 142 12.78 -16.33 13.03
CA ASN A 142 13.52 -17.56 13.29
C ASN A 142 14.58 -17.79 12.18
N PRO A 143 15.88 -17.86 12.51
CA PRO A 143 16.96 -18.05 11.53
C PRO A 143 16.84 -19.32 10.67
N GLN A 144 16.13 -20.34 11.14
CA GLN A 144 15.93 -21.59 10.39
C GLN A 144 14.97 -21.42 9.21
N TYR A 145 14.04 -20.46 9.32
CA TYR A 145 12.98 -20.24 8.34
C TYR A 145 13.19 -18.98 7.51
N SER A 146 13.87 -17.99 8.09
CA SER A 146 14.01 -16.66 7.51
C SER A 146 15.40 -16.09 7.82
N LYS A 147 15.93 -15.31 6.88
CA LYS A 147 17.23 -14.61 7.02
C LYS A 147 17.08 -13.18 7.53
N LEU A 148 15.87 -12.77 7.96
CA LEU A 148 15.58 -11.40 8.36
C LEU A 148 16.34 -10.97 9.62
N LEU A 149 16.57 -11.90 10.56
CA LEU A 149 17.23 -11.61 11.83
C LEU A 149 18.41 -12.58 12.05
N PRO A 150 19.60 -12.28 11.51
CA PRO A 150 20.76 -13.14 11.69
C PRO A 150 21.23 -13.13 13.15
N PRO A 151 21.64 -14.30 13.71
CA PRO A 151 22.29 -14.35 15.01
C PRO A 151 23.75 -13.88 14.88
N ARG A 152 24.21 -13.04 15.81
CA ARG A 152 25.61 -12.60 15.90
C ARG A 152 26.16 -12.89 17.30
N PRO A 153 27.45 -13.23 17.44
CA PRO A 153 28.08 -13.38 18.76
C PRO A 153 27.99 -12.12 19.63
N SER A 154 28.03 -10.94 19.01
CA SER A 154 27.88 -9.66 19.72
C SER A 154 26.49 -9.47 20.34
N ASP A 155 25.47 -10.18 19.83
CA ASP A 155 24.10 -10.05 20.35
C ASP A 155 24.04 -10.52 21.82
N ASP A 156 24.84 -11.51 22.22
CA ASP A 156 24.81 -12.04 23.60
C ASP A 156 25.25 -10.97 24.62
N GLU A 157 26.28 -10.19 24.28
CA GLU A 157 26.79 -9.10 25.12
C GLU A 157 25.82 -7.90 25.11
N GLU A 158 25.48 -7.42 23.90
CA GLU A 158 24.65 -6.22 23.73
C GLU A 158 23.23 -6.41 24.29
N LEU A 159 22.61 -7.58 24.09
CA LEU A 159 21.28 -7.86 24.63
C LEU A 159 21.32 -8.05 26.15
N THR A 160 22.39 -8.62 26.70
CA THR A 160 22.55 -8.77 28.15
C THR A 160 22.70 -7.41 28.84
N GLU A 161 23.45 -6.49 28.24
CA GLU A 161 23.53 -5.11 28.71
C GLU A 161 22.14 -4.44 28.73
N LEU A 162 21.37 -4.57 27.65
CA LEU A 162 20.01 -4.02 27.57
C LEU A 162 19.02 -4.66 28.55
N ILE A 163 19.13 -5.97 28.81
CA ILE A 163 18.29 -6.64 29.82
C ILE A 163 18.58 -6.13 31.23
N HIS A 164 19.85 -5.84 31.53
CA HIS A 164 20.27 -5.31 32.83
C HIS A 164 20.08 -3.79 32.95
N SER A 165 20.00 -3.08 31.82
CA SER A 165 19.62 -1.67 31.80
C SER A 165 18.23 -1.52 32.41
N ARG A 166 18.07 -0.58 33.34
CA ARG A 166 16.75 -0.27 33.94
C ARG A 166 15.80 0.43 32.94
N ASP A 167 16.27 0.60 31.70
CA ASP A 167 15.62 1.36 30.63
C ASP A 167 14.47 0.59 29.97
N LEU A 168 14.35 -0.71 30.23
CA LEU A 168 13.27 -1.57 29.72
C LEU A 168 12.35 -2.10 30.85
N PRO A 169 11.59 -1.23 31.54
CA PRO A 169 10.79 -1.59 32.72
C PRO A 169 9.61 -2.53 32.42
N HIS A 170 9.28 -2.74 31.14
CA HIS A 170 8.16 -3.57 30.71
C HIS A 170 8.58 -4.91 30.13
N LEU A 171 9.88 -5.13 29.93
CA LEU A 171 10.42 -6.37 29.39
C LEU A 171 10.21 -7.52 30.38
N THR A 172 9.69 -8.64 29.87
CA THR A 172 9.55 -9.88 30.65
C THR A 172 10.45 -10.95 30.05
N VAL A 173 11.58 -11.23 30.72
CA VAL A 173 12.59 -12.18 30.22
C VAL A 173 12.33 -13.61 30.71
N LYS A 174 11.77 -13.77 31.91
CA LYS A 174 11.52 -15.08 32.51
C LYS A 174 10.17 -15.63 32.09
N VAL A 175 10.16 -16.40 31.01
CA VAL A 175 8.95 -17.04 30.45
C VAL A 175 9.09 -18.57 30.51
N LYS A 176 8.01 -19.26 30.88
CA LYS A 176 8.00 -20.74 30.99
C LYS A 176 7.82 -21.43 29.64
N GLU A 177 7.16 -20.78 28.69
CA GLU A 177 6.88 -21.37 27.38
C GLU A 177 8.12 -21.39 26.49
N PRO A 178 8.43 -22.53 25.85
CA PRO A 178 9.71 -22.73 25.15
C PRO A 178 9.87 -21.78 23.96
N VAL A 179 8.84 -21.66 23.11
CA VAL A 179 8.89 -20.83 21.90
C VAL A 179 9.15 -19.35 22.22
N LEU A 180 8.61 -18.85 23.33
CA LEU A 180 8.80 -17.45 23.75
C LEU A 180 10.17 -17.19 24.39
N ARG A 181 10.89 -18.25 24.77
CA ARG A 181 12.22 -18.20 25.39
C ARG A 181 13.34 -18.33 24.36
N GLU A 182 13.03 -18.71 23.12
CA GLU A 182 14.02 -18.88 22.07
C GLU A 182 14.86 -17.59 21.87
N PRO A 183 16.17 -17.70 21.59
CA PRO A 183 17.06 -16.52 21.52
C PRO A 183 16.59 -15.46 20.54
N TRP A 184 16.08 -15.87 19.37
CA TRP A 184 15.56 -14.96 18.35
C TRP A 184 14.27 -14.26 18.79
N ALA A 185 13.40 -14.95 19.55
CA ALA A 185 12.17 -14.38 20.07
C ALA A 185 12.46 -13.36 21.17
N VAL A 186 13.42 -13.68 22.06
CA VAL A 186 13.90 -12.78 23.11
C VAL A 186 14.57 -11.55 22.49
N LYS A 187 15.47 -11.73 21.52
CA LYS A 187 16.09 -10.64 20.76
C LYS A 187 15.04 -9.73 20.15
N THR A 188 14.07 -10.29 19.42
CA THR A 188 13.00 -9.51 18.77
C THR A 188 12.16 -8.75 19.81
N SER A 189 11.83 -9.38 20.94
CA SER A 189 11.10 -8.75 22.03
C SER A 189 11.87 -7.55 22.58
N ILE A 190 13.18 -7.69 22.85
CA ILE A 190 14.04 -6.59 23.31
C ILE A 190 14.06 -5.45 22.30
N LEU A 191 14.24 -5.75 21.00
CA LEU A 191 14.26 -4.73 19.95
C LEU A 191 12.94 -3.94 19.87
N ILE A 192 11.80 -4.61 20.02
CA ILE A 192 10.48 -3.96 20.07
C ILE A 192 10.36 -3.10 21.34
N HIS A 193 10.75 -3.62 22.50
CA HIS A 193 10.68 -2.84 23.75
C HIS A 193 11.61 -1.62 23.73
N ALA A 194 12.81 -1.75 23.16
CA ALA A 194 13.74 -0.64 22.96
C ALA A 194 13.16 0.42 22.02
N HIS A 195 12.44 0.02 20.97
CA HIS A 195 11.73 0.96 20.09
C HIS A 195 10.69 1.75 20.87
N LEU A 196 9.78 1.06 21.55
CA LEU A 196 8.69 1.67 22.32
C LEU A 196 9.19 2.53 23.48
N GLY A 197 10.30 2.14 24.12
CA GLY A 197 10.95 2.90 25.18
C GLY A 197 11.89 4.01 24.70
N LYS A 198 12.02 4.22 23.38
CA LYS A 198 12.95 5.19 22.76
C LYS A 198 14.41 5.02 23.23
N VAL A 199 14.81 3.78 23.52
CA VAL A 199 16.17 3.44 23.98
C VAL A 199 17.12 3.37 22.79
N GLY A 200 18.28 4.04 22.91
CA GLY A 200 19.31 4.03 21.89
C GLY A 200 19.92 2.64 21.70
N LEU A 201 20.01 2.18 20.46
CA LEU A 201 20.66 0.91 20.09
C LEU A 201 21.95 1.15 19.29
N PRO A 202 22.94 0.23 19.40
CA PRO A 202 24.14 0.27 18.58
C PRO A 202 23.83 0.39 17.07
N PRO A 203 24.39 1.39 16.37
CA PRO A 203 23.99 1.72 15.01
C PRO A 203 24.44 0.69 13.96
N ALA A 204 25.51 -0.07 14.23
CA ALA A 204 26.08 -1.04 13.31
C ALA A 204 25.44 -2.44 13.41
N THR A 205 24.91 -2.80 14.58
CA THR A 205 24.45 -4.16 14.89
C THR A 205 22.93 -4.21 15.12
N LEU A 206 22.43 -3.80 16.29
CA LEU A 206 21.03 -3.96 16.68
C LEU A 206 20.07 -2.99 15.98
N ARG A 207 20.52 -1.79 15.59
CA ARG A 207 19.64 -0.80 14.94
C ARG A 207 19.15 -1.25 13.55
N PRO A 208 19.99 -1.80 12.65
CA PRO A 208 19.52 -2.43 11.41
C PRO A 208 18.48 -3.53 11.65
N ASP A 209 18.72 -4.37 12.65
CA ASP A 209 17.82 -5.47 13.01
C ASP A 209 16.47 -4.95 13.50
N GLN A 210 16.47 -3.94 14.38
CA GLN A 210 15.26 -3.27 14.84
C GLN A 210 14.45 -2.73 13.66
N LYS A 211 15.10 -2.06 12.70
CA LYS A 211 14.42 -1.57 11.48
C LYS A 211 13.76 -2.70 10.69
N THR A 212 14.43 -3.84 10.55
CA THR A 212 13.88 -5.01 9.86
C THR A 212 12.69 -5.59 10.62
N VAL A 213 12.78 -5.72 11.94
CA VAL A 213 11.67 -6.17 12.80
C VAL A 213 10.45 -5.25 12.65
N LEU A 214 10.65 -3.94 12.78
CA LEU A 214 9.58 -2.94 12.73
C LEU A 214 8.84 -2.92 11.39
N LYS A 215 9.54 -3.19 10.26
CA LYS A 215 8.90 -3.33 8.94
C LYS A 215 7.92 -4.50 8.86
N VAL A 216 8.15 -5.55 9.65
CA VAL A 216 7.34 -6.77 9.63
C VAL A 216 6.16 -6.67 10.62
N CYS A 217 6.28 -5.88 11.69
CA CYS A 217 5.27 -5.73 12.73
C CYS A 217 3.84 -5.43 12.23
N PRO A 218 3.58 -4.47 11.31
CA PRO A 218 2.21 -4.19 10.85
C PRO A 218 1.51 -5.42 10.25
N ARG A 219 2.26 -6.23 9.51
CA ARG A 219 1.74 -7.46 8.89
C ARG A 219 1.44 -8.53 9.95
N LEU A 220 2.32 -8.68 10.95
CA LEU A 220 2.08 -9.58 12.08
C LEU A 220 0.86 -9.19 12.89
N ILE A 221 0.68 -7.89 13.16
CA ILE A 221 -0.48 -7.38 13.91
C ILE A 221 -1.78 -7.63 13.14
N ASN A 222 -1.79 -7.39 11.83
CA ASN A 222 -2.94 -7.72 10.99
C ASN A 222 -3.27 -9.22 11.01
N GLU A 223 -2.24 -10.07 10.98
CA GLU A 223 -2.43 -11.52 11.10
C GLU A 223 -2.96 -11.93 12.47
N MET A 224 -2.52 -11.28 13.56
CA MET A 224 -3.08 -11.51 14.89
C MET A 224 -4.59 -11.19 14.93
N ILE A 225 -5.04 -10.10 14.28
CA ILE A 225 -6.47 -9.78 14.15
C ILE A 225 -7.22 -10.85 13.33
N ASN A 226 -6.65 -11.28 12.20
CA ASN A 226 -7.23 -12.36 11.39
C ASN A 226 -7.39 -13.65 12.20
N ILE A 227 -6.38 -14.01 12.98
CA ILE A 227 -6.42 -15.18 13.85
C ILE A 227 -7.46 -15.02 14.96
N LEU A 228 -7.58 -13.84 15.58
CA LEU A 228 -8.64 -13.60 16.57
C LEU A 228 -10.04 -13.79 15.96
N ASN A 229 -10.27 -13.30 14.73
CA ASN A 229 -11.52 -13.53 14.01
C ASN A 229 -11.78 -15.01 13.75
N GLN A 230 -10.76 -15.77 13.34
CA GLN A 230 -10.87 -17.23 13.18
C GLN A 230 -11.20 -17.92 14.51
N VAL A 231 -10.49 -17.58 15.58
CA VAL A 231 -10.73 -18.12 16.94
C VAL A 231 -12.16 -17.81 17.39
N TRP A 232 -12.67 -16.61 17.13
CA TRP A 232 -14.04 -16.23 17.44
C TRP A 232 -15.06 -17.11 16.69
N ILE A 233 -14.88 -17.30 15.38
CA ILE A 233 -15.74 -18.17 14.55
C ILE A 233 -15.69 -19.61 15.08
N TYR A 234 -14.50 -20.15 15.35
CA TYR A 234 -14.36 -21.51 15.88
C TYR A 234 -15.01 -21.66 17.25
N ALA A 235 -14.78 -20.73 18.18
CA ALA A 235 -15.41 -20.75 19.49
C ALA A 235 -16.94 -20.72 19.40
N ARG A 236 -17.49 -19.96 18.44
CA ARG A 236 -18.94 -19.77 18.26
C ARG A 236 -19.63 -20.96 17.60
N TYR A 237 -19.03 -21.53 16.56
CA TYR A 237 -19.71 -22.52 15.71
C TYR A 237 -19.14 -23.94 15.82
N ARG A 238 -17.90 -24.11 16.30
CA ARG A 238 -17.24 -25.42 16.46
C ARG A 238 -16.37 -25.43 17.73
N PRO A 239 -16.99 -25.33 18.92
CA PRO A 239 -16.23 -25.30 20.17
C PRO A 239 -15.41 -26.57 20.32
N SER A 240 -14.16 -26.41 20.73
CA SER A 240 -13.24 -27.51 21.03
C SER A 240 -12.60 -27.27 22.40
N PRO A 241 -12.01 -28.28 23.06
CA PRO A 241 -11.33 -28.09 24.34
C PRO A 241 -10.24 -27.01 24.28
N GLN A 242 -9.65 -26.79 23.11
CA GLN A 242 -8.59 -25.80 22.89
C GLN A 242 -9.12 -24.40 22.56
N VAL A 243 -10.37 -24.30 22.08
CA VAL A 243 -11.05 -23.06 21.67
C VAL A 243 -12.49 -23.12 22.16
N SER A 244 -12.68 -22.91 23.46
CA SER A 244 -13.98 -23.03 24.11
C SER A 244 -14.68 -21.67 24.28
N THR A 245 -13.89 -20.60 24.41
CA THR A 245 -14.38 -19.26 24.71
C THR A 245 -14.01 -18.28 23.59
N PRO A 246 -14.94 -17.45 23.09
CA PRO A 246 -14.61 -16.40 22.16
C PRO A 246 -13.64 -15.40 22.82
N PRO A 247 -12.72 -14.79 22.04
CA PRO A 247 -11.82 -13.78 22.56
C PRO A 247 -12.60 -12.55 23.04
N SER A 248 -12.17 -11.95 24.14
CA SER A 248 -12.80 -10.72 24.65
C SER A 248 -12.44 -9.52 23.77
N GLN A 249 -13.32 -8.51 23.78
CA GLN A 249 -13.13 -7.27 23.04
C GLN A 249 -11.81 -6.56 23.41
N ASP A 250 -11.42 -6.61 24.69
CA ASP A 250 -10.16 -6.02 25.18
C ASP A 250 -8.91 -6.56 24.45
N VAL A 251 -8.95 -7.80 23.98
CA VAL A 251 -7.84 -8.41 23.23
C VAL A 251 -7.73 -7.79 21.84
N TYR A 252 -8.86 -7.60 21.15
CA TYR A 252 -8.90 -6.90 19.87
C TYR A 252 -8.36 -5.49 20.01
N GLU A 253 -8.85 -4.76 21.02
CA GLU A 253 -8.37 -3.40 21.30
C GLU A 253 -6.87 -3.39 21.60
N SER A 254 -6.38 -4.31 22.42
CA SER A 254 -4.95 -4.41 22.73
C SER A 254 -4.09 -4.68 21.50
N VAL A 255 -4.53 -5.56 20.58
CA VAL A 255 -3.81 -5.83 19.33
C VAL A 255 -3.87 -4.63 18.39
N MET A 256 -5.01 -3.94 18.29
CA MET A 256 -5.13 -2.71 17.49
C MET A 256 -4.23 -1.59 18.04
N ARG A 257 -4.18 -1.42 19.37
CA ARG A 257 -3.30 -0.46 20.05
C ARG A 257 -1.82 -0.75 19.80
N MET A 258 -1.41 -2.02 19.69
CA MET A 258 -0.02 -2.36 19.32
C MET A 258 0.39 -1.75 17.97
N SER A 259 -0.54 -1.64 17.01
CA SER A 259 -0.25 -1.00 15.72
C SER A 259 0.11 0.48 15.92
N GLN A 260 -0.71 1.19 16.71
CA GLN A 260 -0.48 2.59 17.04
C GLN A 260 0.84 2.78 17.81
N MET A 261 1.11 1.91 18.79
CA MET A 261 2.35 1.93 19.59
C MET A 261 3.61 1.76 18.71
N VAL A 262 3.60 0.79 17.78
CA VAL A 262 4.74 0.52 16.90
C VAL A 262 4.95 1.67 15.91
N VAL A 263 3.87 2.20 15.32
CA VAL A 263 3.94 3.29 14.33
C VAL A 263 4.37 4.61 14.98
N GLN A 264 3.78 4.97 16.12
CA GLN A 264 4.05 6.24 16.80
C GLN A 264 5.25 6.19 17.76
N GLN A 265 5.83 5.00 17.98
CA GLN A 265 6.93 4.80 18.93
C GLN A 265 6.58 5.27 20.35
N THR A 266 5.45 4.79 20.88
CA THR A 266 4.97 5.14 22.23
C THR A 266 4.41 3.93 22.95
N TRP A 267 4.42 3.99 24.29
CA TRP A 267 3.71 3.01 25.11
C TRP A 267 2.22 3.36 25.28
N ASP A 268 1.39 2.34 25.47
CA ASP A 268 -0.07 2.45 25.65
C ASP A 268 -0.53 3.51 26.67
N ARG A 269 0.21 3.69 27.77
CA ARG A 269 -0.15 4.60 28.87
C ARG A 269 0.59 5.94 28.85
N GLU A 270 1.36 6.20 27.80
CA GLU A 270 2.04 7.48 27.64
C GLU A 270 1.06 8.57 27.18
N SER A 271 1.47 9.84 27.32
CA SER A 271 0.66 10.95 26.81
C SER A 271 0.57 10.87 25.29
N VAL A 272 -0.65 10.91 24.76
CA VAL A 272 -0.93 10.90 23.31
C VAL A 272 -0.24 12.07 22.60
N VAL A 273 0.02 13.17 23.31
CA VAL A 273 0.70 14.36 22.78
C VAL A 273 2.16 14.07 22.38
N LEU A 274 2.80 13.02 22.94
CA LEU A 274 4.15 12.60 22.56
C LEU A 274 4.26 12.03 21.13
N GLN A 275 3.13 11.84 20.44
CA GLN A 275 3.13 11.46 19.03
C GLN A 275 3.41 12.66 18.09
N LEU A 276 3.29 13.89 18.60
CA LEU A 276 3.60 15.09 17.83
C LEU A 276 5.12 15.25 17.71
N PRO A 277 5.62 15.79 16.58
CA PRO A 277 7.04 15.99 16.39
C PRO A 277 7.58 17.00 17.41
N HIS A 278 8.87 16.93 17.73
CA HIS A 278 9.57 17.87 18.60
C HIS A 278 9.09 17.93 20.07
N ILE A 279 8.02 17.22 20.44
CA ILE A 279 7.53 17.15 21.82
C ILE A 279 8.26 16.04 22.58
N GLN A 280 8.94 16.44 23.67
CA GLN A 280 9.71 15.55 24.52
C GLN A 280 9.01 15.29 25.87
N THR A 281 9.41 14.20 26.54
CA THR A 281 8.80 13.76 27.81
C THR A 281 8.92 14.79 28.94
N ASP A 282 10.00 15.57 28.96
CA ASP A 282 10.25 16.64 29.93
C ASP A 282 9.29 17.83 29.76
N MET A 283 8.77 18.05 28.54
CA MET A 283 7.80 19.10 28.23
C MET A 283 6.40 18.78 28.78
N LEU A 284 6.08 17.51 29.06
CA LEU A 284 4.75 17.08 29.52
C LEU A 284 4.28 17.76 30.81
N ARG A 285 5.21 18.25 31.65
CA ARG A 285 4.89 19.05 32.84
C ARG A 285 4.14 20.34 32.52
N HIS A 286 4.32 20.88 31.31
CA HIS A 286 3.63 22.09 30.86
C HIS A 286 2.20 21.79 30.40
N PHE A 287 1.97 20.59 29.85
CA PHE A 287 0.64 20.12 29.45
C PHE A 287 -0.25 19.74 30.65
N ARG A 288 0.36 19.38 31.79
CA ARG A 288 -0.32 19.00 33.02
C ARG A 288 0.02 19.94 34.17
N THR A 289 -0.81 20.97 34.33
CA THR A 289 -0.72 21.95 35.42
C THR A 289 -2.00 21.94 36.25
N ARG A 290 -2.00 22.64 37.40
CA ARG A 290 -3.21 22.78 38.23
C ARG A 290 -4.36 23.50 37.49
N ARG A 291 -4.05 24.31 36.48
CA ARG A 291 -5.04 25.10 35.70
C ARG A 291 -5.43 24.45 34.38
N ARG A 292 -4.59 23.58 33.82
CA ARG A 292 -4.77 22.99 32.49
C ARG A 292 -4.30 21.54 32.50
N ASN A 293 -5.12 20.62 32.00
CA ASN A 293 -4.77 19.21 31.88
C ASN A 293 -5.05 18.75 30.46
N ILE A 294 -4.08 18.93 29.57
CA ILE A 294 -4.20 18.59 28.15
C ILE A 294 -3.74 17.16 27.97
N THR A 295 -4.64 16.32 27.50
CA THR A 295 -4.46 14.88 27.37
C THR A 295 -4.54 14.40 25.93
N THR A 296 -5.23 15.13 25.06
CA THR A 296 -5.40 14.81 23.64
C THR A 296 -4.78 15.86 22.72
N VAL A 297 -4.48 15.47 21.48
CA VAL A 297 -4.03 16.42 20.44
C VAL A 297 -5.15 17.39 20.06
N GLU A 298 -6.40 16.93 20.12
CA GLU A 298 -7.59 17.75 19.88
C GLU A 298 -7.70 18.90 20.88
N GLU A 299 -7.53 18.62 22.17
CA GLU A 299 -7.47 19.65 23.23
C GLU A 299 -6.32 20.63 23.01
N PHE A 300 -5.16 20.17 22.53
CA PHE A 300 -4.04 21.04 22.21
C PHE A 300 -4.35 21.99 21.05
N VAL A 301 -4.96 21.50 19.97
CA VAL A 301 -5.32 22.30 18.79
C VAL A 301 -6.42 23.31 19.12
N ALA A 302 -7.40 22.94 19.95
CA ALA A 302 -8.52 23.79 20.33
C ALA A 302 -8.13 25.07 21.10
N MET A 303 -6.91 25.14 21.65
CA MET A 303 -6.43 26.30 22.41
C MET A 303 -6.14 27.51 21.52
N LYS A 304 -6.18 28.72 22.09
CA LYS A 304 -5.73 29.95 21.40
C LYS A 304 -4.25 29.85 21.04
N ASN A 305 -3.82 30.50 19.95
CA ASN A 305 -2.44 30.36 19.45
C ASN A 305 -1.37 30.76 20.49
N ALA A 306 -1.59 31.85 21.21
CA ALA A 306 -0.70 32.31 22.27
C ALA A 306 -0.54 31.26 23.39
N ASP A 307 -1.63 30.60 23.76
CA ASP A 307 -1.61 29.55 24.77
C ASP A 307 -0.86 28.31 24.28
N ARG A 308 -1.06 27.89 23.02
CA ARG A 308 -0.30 26.77 22.43
C ARG A 308 1.19 27.05 22.44
N ARG A 309 1.60 28.22 21.91
CA ARG A 309 2.99 28.69 21.88
C ARG A 309 3.60 28.75 23.28
N SER A 310 2.84 29.17 24.30
CA SER A 310 3.32 29.21 25.69
C SER A 310 3.68 27.83 26.25
N LEU A 311 2.93 26.78 25.86
CA LEU A 311 3.16 25.40 26.31
C LEU A 311 4.42 24.79 25.69
N VAL A 312 4.66 25.11 24.42
CA VAL A 312 5.81 24.60 23.65
C VAL A 312 6.90 25.65 23.47
N ARG A 313 7.04 26.60 24.40
CA ARG A 313 8.07 27.66 24.35
C ARG A 313 9.53 27.19 24.22
N ALA A 314 9.78 25.91 24.42
CA ALA A 314 11.10 25.29 24.34
C ALA A 314 11.50 24.91 22.90
N ILE A 315 10.55 24.84 21.96
CA ILE A 315 10.82 24.53 20.55
C ILE A 315 10.88 25.80 19.71
N SER A 316 11.55 25.74 18.56
CA SER A 316 11.67 26.88 17.66
C SER A 316 10.35 27.18 16.94
N ASP A 317 10.27 28.35 16.31
CA ASP A 317 9.13 28.72 15.47
C ASP A 317 8.95 27.77 14.28
N GLU A 318 10.06 27.27 13.71
CA GLU A 318 10.05 26.28 12.63
C GLU A 318 9.50 24.93 13.14
N ASP A 319 10.00 24.46 14.28
CA ASP A 319 9.52 23.22 14.91
C ASP A 319 8.03 23.32 15.30
N TYR A 320 7.57 24.50 15.72
CA TYR A 320 6.16 24.75 16.00
C TYR A 320 5.31 24.61 14.73
N LEU A 321 5.78 25.12 13.59
CA LEU A 321 5.07 24.96 12.33
C LEU A 321 5.00 23.50 11.90
N ASP A 322 6.06 22.70 12.12
CA ASP A 322 6.03 21.26 11.88
C ASP A 322 4.97 20.55 12.74
N VAL A 323 4.87 20.90 14.03
CA VAL A 323 3.82 20.39 14.93
C VAL A 323 2.44 20.71 14.38
N MET A 324 2.22 21.95 13.96
CA MET A 324 0.92 22.38 13.44
C MET A 324 0.60 21.77 12.07
N ALA A 325 1.60 21.49 11.24
CA ALA A 325 1.45 20.76 9.98
C ALA A 325 1.03 19.30 10.22
N VAL A 326 1.57 18.64 11.23
CA VAL A 326 1.09 17.31 11.63
C VAL A 326 -0.35 17.39 12.13
N CYS A 327 -0.66 18.35 13.00
CA CYS A 327 -2.02 18.60 13.48
C CYS A 327 -3.01 18.87 12.33
N SER A 328 -2.59 19.52 11.23
CA SER A 328 -3.50 19.79 10.11
C SER A 328 -3.91 18.51 9.38
N SER A 329 -3.00 17.55 9.28
CA SER A 329 -3.24 16.24 8.68
C SER A 329 -3.96 15.27 9.63
N PHE A 330 -3.98 15.57 10.94
CA PHE A 330 -4.54 14.71 11.96
C PHE A 330 -6.05 14.55 11.76
N PRO A 331 -6.54 13.30 11.61
CA PRO A 331 -7.93 13.07 11.25
C PRO A 331 -8.85 13.25 12.46
N HIS A 332 -9.91 14.02 12.29
CA HIS A 332 -11.12 13.92 13.10
C HIS A 332 -12.17 13.15 12.29
N VAL A 333 -12.69 12.06 12.85
CA VAL A 333 -13.64 11.19 12.16
C VAL A 333 -14.97 11.18 12.91
N THR A 334 -16.04 11.55 12.22
CA THR A 334 -17.41 11.42 12.70
C THR A 334 -18.02 10.16 12.09
N ILE A 335 -18.68 9.35 12.93
CA ILE A 335 -19.30 8.09 12.53
C ILE A 335 -20.82 8.25 12.61
N SER A 336 -21.52 8.00 11.50
CA SER A 336 -22.97 7.83 11.49
C SER A 336 -23.32 6.41 11.03
N THR A 337 -24.33 5.82 11.65
CA THR A 337 -24.72 4.43 11.41
C THR A 337 -26.20 4.34 11.13
N GLU A 338 -26.56 3.60 10.10
CA GLU A 338 -27.94 3.32 9.74
C GLU A 338 -28.13 1.81 9.61
N THR A 339 -29.23 1.28 10.13
CA THR A 339 -29.56 -0.14 10.06
C THR A 339 -30.77 -0.36 9.17
N GLN A 340 -30.65 -1.22 8.16
CA GLN A 340 -31.73 -1.53 7.22
C GLN A 340 -31.80 -3.04 6.97
N VAL A 341 -33.02 -3.53 6.73
CA VAL A 341 -33.27 -4.87 6.18
C VAL A 341 -33.49 -4.69 4.67
N MET A 342 -32.56 -5.15 3.85
CA MET A 342 -32.59 -4.87 2.40
C MET A 342 -33.73 -5.59 1.66
N ASP A 343 -34.21 -6.70 2.22
CA ASP A 343 -35.17 -7.62 1.58
C ASP A 343 -36.61 -7.50 2.12
N ASP A 344 -36.92 -6.46 2.92
CA ASP A 344 -38.25 -6.25 3.49
C ASP A 344 -38.89 -4.95 2.94
N ASP A 345 -40.21 -4.97 2.75
CA ASP A 345 -40.98 -3.81 2.26
C ASP A 345 -40.87 -2.63 3.26
N ASP A 346 -40.79 -2.95 4.56
CA ASP A 346 -40.45 -2.01 5.63
C ASP A 346 -38.95 -2.12 5.98
N ARG A 347 -38.09 -1.46 5.20
CA ARG A 347 -36.62 -1.49 5.38
C ARG A 347 -36.12 -1.12 6.78
N HIS A 348 -36.89 -0.35 7.54
CA HIS A 348 -36.55 0.09 8.89
C HIS A 348 -37.13 -0.81 10.00
N LYS A 349 -37.93 -1.82 9.65
CA LYS A 349 -38.52 -2.75 10.62
C LYS A 349 -37.63 -3.99 10.74
N VAL A 350 -36.88 -4.07 11.84
CA VAL A 350 -36.02 -5.21 12.13
C VAL A 350 -36.84 -6.33 12.77
N THR A 351 -36.99 -7.45 12.06
CA THR A 351 -37.67 -8.66 12.54
C THR A 351 -36.67 -9.72 13.00
N ALA A 352 -37.02 -10.51 14.02
CA ALA A 352 -36.14 -11.57 14.51
C ALA A 352 -35.81 -12.60 13.41
N GLY A 353 -34.52 -12.91 13.24
CA GLY A 353 -34.04 -13.84 12.22
C GLY A 353 -33.77 -13.22 10.85
N SER A 354 -34.09 -11.94 10.62
CA SER A 354 -33.69 -11.26 9.39
C SER A 354 -32.20 -10.92 9.37
N MET A 355 -31.62 -10.88 8.16
CA MET A 355 -30.27 -10.34 7.98
C MET A 355 -30.36 -8.81 7.99
N VAL A 356 -29.71 -8.20 8.99
CA VAL A 356 -29.66 -6.75 9.14
C VAL A 356 -28.36 -6.24 8.54
N THR A 357 -28.47 -5.28 7.63
CA THR A 357 -27.32 -4.57 7.08
C THR A 357 -27.10 -3.29 7.89
N VAL A 358 -25.87 -3.09 8.36
CA VAL A 358 -25.45 -1.86 9.04
C VAL A 358 -24.61 -1.04 8.06
N THR A 359 -25.15 0.07 7.59
CA THR A 359 -24.43 1.05 6.79
C THR A 359 -23.71 2.01 7.73
N VAL A 360 -22.39 2.11 7.60
CA VAL A 360 -21.55 3.01 8.40
C VAL A 360 -20.98 4.07 7.47
N THR A 361 -21.31 5.34 7.73
CA THR A 361 -20.77 6.50 7.01
C THR A 361 -19.72 7.16 7.89
N LEU A 362 -18.53 7.35 7.33
CA LEU A 362 -17.40 7.99 7.99
C LEU A 362 -17.09 9.32 7.31
N GLU A 363 -17.19 10.41 8.06
CA GLU A 363 -16.79 11.75 7.59
C GLU A 363 -15.45 12.12 8.21
N ARG A 364 -14.46 12.47 7.39
CA ARG A 364 -13.11 12.83 7.83
C ARG A 364 -12.85 14.31 7.58
N VAL A 365 -12.50 15.03 8.64
CA VAL A 365 -12.09 16.45 8.62
C VAL A 365 -10.72 16.59 9.28
N GLY A 366 -9.88 17.53 8.82
CA GLY A 366 -8.62 17.83 9.50
C GLY A 366 -8.85 18.56 10.83
N LEU A 367 -8.01 18.33 11.86
CA LEU A 367 -8.21 19.00 13.15
C LEU A 367 -8.19 20.53 13.04
N LEU A 368 -7.27 21.12 12.28
CA LEU A 368 -7.22 22.58 12.15
C LEU A 368 -8.48 23.14 11.47
N GLU A 369 -9.00 22.45 10.46
CA GLU A 369 -10.25 22.82 9.77
C GLU A 369 -11.43 22.76 10.73
N LYS A 370 -11.54 21.67 11.50
CA LYS A 370 -12.59 21.51 12.52
C LYS A 370 -12.61 22.67 13.52
N TYR A 371 -11.44 23.09 13.98
CA TYR A 371 -11.29 24.17 14.97
C TYR A 371 -11.12 25.56 14.34
N LYS A 372 -11.29 25.70 13.02
CA LYS A 372 -11.15 26.96 12.28
C LYS A 372 -9.86 27.71 12.60
N VAL A 373 -8.75 26.97 12.69
CA VAL A 373 -7.44 27.55 12.98
C VAL A 373 -6.80 28.01 11.66
N ASP A 374 -6.83 29.32 11.43
CA ASP A 374 -6.27 29.91 10.21
C ASP A 374 -4.75 29.80 10.18
N GLN A 375 -4.18 29.49 9.01
CA GLN A 375 -2.72 29.40 8.84
C GLN A 375 -2.00 30.72 9.12
N GLU A 376 -2.62 31.87 8.80
CA GLU A 376 -2.07 33.19 9.10
C GLU A 376 -1.94 33.44 10.60
N SER A 377 -2.88 32.89 11.40
CA SER A 377 -2.83 32.99 12.86
C SER A 377 -1.64 32.24 13.45
N LEU A 378 -1.11 31.21 12.77
CA LEU A 378 0.00 30.37 13.25
C LEU A 378 1.36 31.07 13.18
N LEU A 379 1.56 31.90 12.17
CA LEU A 379 2.83 32.59 11.89
C LEU A 379 3.06 33.82 12.77
N GLY A 380 2.01 34.32 13.44
CA GLY A 380 2.13 35.43 14.38
C GLY A 380 2.79 36.67 13.78
N SER A 381 2.07 37.43 12.94
CA SER A 381 2.36 38.87 12.90
C SER A 381 2.10 39.41 14.31
N GLY A 382 3.12 40.04 14.91
CA GLY A 382 3.03 40.71 16.21
C GLY A 382 2.10 41.92 16.18
N THR A 383 0.81 41.68 16.00
CA THR A 383 -0.27 42.63 16.23
C THR A 383 -1.35 41.89 16.98
N VAL A 384 -1.39 42.10 18.29
CA VAL A 384 -2.56 41.82 19.11
C VAL A 384 -3.68 42.72 18.57
N SER A 385 -4.52 42.20 17.69
CA SER A 385 -5.88 42.72 17.51
C SER A 385 -6.72 42.10 18.60
N LEU A 386 -7.11 42.93 19.57
CA LEU A 386 -8.20 42.63 20.48
C LEU A 386 -9.48 42.62 19.65
N GLU A 387 -9.90 41.45 19.19
CA GLU A 387 -11.30 41.21 18.88
C GLU A 387 -11.89 40.56 20.13
N GLU A 388 -12.65 41.36 20.87
CA GLU A 388 -13.56 40.89 21.90
C GLU A 388 -14.71 40.15 21.21
N GLU A 389 -14.86 38.85 21.46
CA GLU A 389 -16.17 38.19 21.39
C GLU A 389 -16.17 36.89 22.24
N ASP A 390 -17.01 36.93 23.28
CA ASP A 390 -17.65 35.91 24.10
C ASP A 390 -16.88 34.66 24.57
N ASP A 391 -16.24 34.77 25.75
CA ASP A 391 -16.07 33.63 26.67
C ASP A 391 -17.28 33.53 27.62
N PRO A 392 -17.84 32.33 27.89
CA PRO A 392 -18.91 32.16 28.86
C PRO A 392 -18.39 32.33 30.29
N VAL A 393 -18.83 33.44 30.91
CA VAL A 393 -18.93 33.79 32.34
C VAL A 393 -18.27 32.83 33.35
N ILE A 394 -17.15 33.26 33.96
CA ILE A 394 -16.88 33.06 35.39
C ILE A 394 -16.37 34.38 35.99
N ASN A 395 -17.17 34.94 36.88
CA ASN A 395 -16.98 36.21 37.59
C ASN A 395 -15.73 36.20 38.51
N HIS A 396 -14.94 37.28 38.50
CA HIS A 396 -14.55 38.02 39.73
C HIS A 396 -13.79 39.32 39.38
N ASN A 397 -14.27 40.41 40.00
CA ASN A 397 -13.79 41.80 39.89
C ASN A 397 -12.28 41.99 40.17
N ASN A 398 -11.61 42.82 39.37
CA ASN A 398 -11.12 44.14 39.79
C ASN A 398 -10.39 44.89 38.66
N THR A 399 -10.60 46.20 38.67
CA THR A 399 -10.05 47.27 37.84
C THR A 399 -8.52 47.41 37.97
N VAL A 400 -7.84 47.85 36.90
CA VAL A 400 -7.02 49.09 36.80
C VAL A 400 -6.39 49.18 35.40
N VAL A 401 -6.43 50.39 34.85
CA VAL A 401 -5.99 50.85 33.53
C VAL A 401 -4.49 51.20 33.54
N GLU A 402 -3.75 50.93 32.46
CA GLU A 402 -2.77 51.89 31.90
C GLU A 402 -2.30 51.50 30.49
N ASN A 403 -1.97 52.54 29.72
CA ASN A 403 -1.88 52.60 28.26
C ASN A 403 -0.42 52.76 27.78
N VAL A 404 -0.25 52.74 26.44
CA VAL A 404 0.84 53.35 25.63
C VAL A 404 1.91 52.41 25.01
N GLY A 405 1.95 52.40 23.67
CA GLY A 405 3.22 52.48 22.92
C GLY A 405 3.34 51.60 21.67
N ALA A 406 3.02 52.13 20.48
CA ALA A 406 3.21 51.51 19.17
C ALA A 406 4.65 51.68 18.61
N GLY A 407 5.11 50.73 17.79
CA GLY A 407 6.37 50.78 17.03
C GLY A 407 6.36 49.84 15.80
N GLU A 408 7.00 50.26 14.72
CA GLU A 408 6.73 49.92 13.30
C GLU A 408 7.15 48.53 12.76
N LYS A 409 6.52 48.16 11.64
CA LYS A 409 6.63 46.91 10.85
C LYS A 409 7.87 46.87 9.94
N GLY A 410 8.55 45.72 9.89
CA GLY A 410 9.52 45.33 8.85
C GLY A 410 9.00 44.17 7.99
N LYS A 411 9.20 44.24 6.66
CA LYS A 411 8.72 43.30 5.62
C LYS A 411 9.37 41.90 5.75
N SER A 412 8.55 40.84 5.62
CA SER A 412 8.99 39.43 5.60
C SER A 412 8.91 38.81 4.19
N GLN A 413 9.94 38.05 3.83
CA GLN A 413 10.06 37.24 2.61
C GLN A 413 9.32 35.90 2.75
N ARG A 414 8.73 35.42 1.64
CA ARG A 414 7.91 34.21 1.59
C ARG A 414 8.72 32.90 1.66
N PRO A 415 8.26 31.85 2.39
CA PRO A 415 8.96 30.56 2.48
C PRO A 415 8.77 29.62 1.26
N SER A 416 9.69 28.67 1.13
CA SER A 416 9.96 27.82 -0.04
C SER A 416 8.82 26.89 -0.52
N TRP A 417 7.81 26.59 0.29
CA TRP A 417 6.81 25.56 0.00
C TRP A 417 5.65 26.05 -0.89
N GLU A 418 5.55 27.36 -1.14
CA GLU A 418 4.66 27.92 -2.18
C GLU A 418 5.09 27.54 -3.61
N LYS A 419 6.35 27.11 -3.83
CA LYS A 419 6.84 26.82 -5.19
C LYS A 419 6.31 25.52 -5.78
N ASN A 420 5.98 24.53 -4.96
CA ASN A 420 5.60 23.20 -5.45
C ASN A 420 4.11 23.06 -5.80
N LYS A 421 3.27 24.07 -5.54
CA LYS A 421 1.83 24.01 -5.81
C LYS A 421 1.41 24.48 -7.21
N LYS A 422 2.34 25.03 -8.01
CA LYS A 422 2.02 25.65 -9.31
C LYS A 422 2.31 24.78 -10.54
N GLU A 423 3.00 23.65 -10.40
CA GLU A 423 3.36 22.81 -11.56
C GLU A 423 2.37 21.68 -11.86
N GLU A 424 1.39 21.41 -11.00
CA GLU A 424 0.46 20.27 -11.18
C GLU A 424 -0.89 20.63 -11.85
N THR A 425 -1.12 21.87 -12.32
CA THR A 425 -2.46 22.31 -12.76
C THR A 425 -2.60 22.77 -14.22
N GLU A 426 -1.68 22.40 -15.11
CA GLU A 426 -1.83 22.65 -16.56
C GLU A 426 -1.53 21.38 -17.37
N HIS A 427 -2.48 20.44 -17.42
CA HIS A 427 -2.85 19.69 -18.63
C HIS A 427 -3.87 18.59 -18.28
N GLU A 428 -5.15 18.81 -18.59
CA GLU A 428 -6.09 17.77 -19.00
C GLU A 428 -7.32 18.43 -19.66
N GLU A 429 -7.49 18.20 -20.97
CA GLU A 429 -8.69 18.56 -21.75
C GLU A 429 -9.81 17.52 -21.53
N PRO A 430 -11.10 17.88 -21.65
CA PRO A 430 -12.20 16.97 -21.33
C PRO A 430 -12.67 16.12 -22.52
N GLU A 431 -12.79 14.80 -22.33
CA GLU A 431 -13.47 13.87 -23.26
C GLU A 431 -14.98 13.74 -22.95
N GLU A 432 -15.81 13.73 -24.00
CA GLU A 432 -17.27 13.51 -23.97
C GLU A 432 -17.65 12.03 -23.76
N PRO A 433 -18.83 11.74 -23.16
CA PRO A 433 -19.26 10.36 -22.90
C PRO A 433 -20.02 9.72 -24.09
N MET A 434 -19.62 8.49 -24.45
CA MET A 434 -20.32 7.65 -25.43
C MET A 434 -21.58 6.97 -24.85
N GLU A 435 -22.68 7.03 -25.60
CA GLU A 435 -23.93 6.29 -25.38
C GLU A 435 -23.77 4.79 -25.69
N GLU A 436 -24.07 3.90 -24.73
CA GLU A 436 -24.30 2.48 -24.99
C GLU A 436 -25.80 2.18 -25.17
N LYS A 437 -26.18 1.83 -26.40
CA LYS A 437 -27.44 1.18 -26.73
C LYS A 437 -27.31 -0.33 -26.45
N SER A 438 -28.11 -0.85 -25.52
CA SER A 438 -28.39 -2.29 -25.45
C SER A 438 -29.84 -2.55 -25.88
N GLY A 439 -29.96 -3.25 -27.01
CA GLY A 439 -31.22 -3.73 -27.57
C GLY A 439 -31.62 -5.09 -26.99
N SER A 440 -32.93 -5.24 -26.84
CA SER A 440 -33.68 -6.46 -26.55
C SER A 440 -33.38 -7.63 -27.48
N VAL A 441 -33.26 -8.85 -26.95
CA VAL A 441 -33.79 -10.08 -27.60
C VAL A 441 -34.26 -11.06 -26.52
N SER A 442 -35.51 -11.48 -26.68
CA SER A 442 -36.25 -12.53 -25.99
C SER A 442 -36.10 -13.90 -26.68
N GLU A 443 -36.23 -14.96 -25.87
CA GLU A 443 -36.74 -16.33 -26.15
C GLU A 443 -36.70 -16.93 -27.56
N GLU A 444 -36.08 -18.11 -27.68
CA GLU A 444 -36.70 -19.42 -28.04
C GLU A 444 -35.61 -20.43 -28.49
N GLY A 445 -35.67 -21.67 -27.99
CA GLY A 445 -34.86 -22.81 -28.47
C GLY A 445 -34.28 -23.70 -27.37
#